data_AF-A0A8H4EJT0-F1
#
_entry.id   AF-A0A8H4EJT0-F1
#
_cell.length_a   1.000
_cell.length_b   1.000
_cell.length_c   1.000
_cell.angle_alpha   90.00
_cell.angle_beta   90.00
_cell.angle_gamma   90.00
#
_symmetry.space_group_name_H-M   'P 1'
#
loop_
_entity.id
_entity.type
_entity.pdbx_description
1 polymer ?
#
loop_
_entity_poly.entity_id
_entity_poly.type
_entity_poly.pdbx_seq_one_letter_code
_entity_poly.pdbx_strand_id
1 'polypeptide(L)' 'MLASLLLTLPLSNAYVERVFSYQNNIKTKLRNRMSLKTLNDLLIISLNGPSLNLFDFEKAYDYWASNPYYFQT' A
#
# COMPACT_ATOMS: atom_id res chain seq x y z
N MET A 1 0.99 8.15 30.34
CA MET A 1 2.01 7.95 29.29
C MET A 1 2.34 6.47 29.06
N LEU A 2 2.59 5.67 30.12
CA LEU A 2 2.88 4.22 29.98
C LEU A 2 1.71 3.39 29.41
N ALA A 3 0.48 3.63 29.88
CA ALA A 3 -0.71 2.91 29.41
C ALA A 3 -0.97 3.09 27.91
N SER A 4 -0.71 4.29 27.38
CA SER A 4 -0.85 4.63 25.97
C SER A 4 0.14 3.86 25.09
N LEU A 5 1.36 3.65 25.57
CA LEU A 5 2.38 2.87 24.87
C LEU A 5 2.01 1.39 24.82
N LEU A 6 1.45 0.84 25.91
CA LEU A 6 1.01 -0.55 25.97
C LEU A 6 -0.06 -0.86 24.92
N LEU A 7 -0.93 0.12 24.61
CA LEU A 7 -1.97 -0.01 23.58
C LEU A 7 -1.43 0.00 22.14
N THR A 8 -0.20 0.43 21.92
CA THR A 8 0.46 0.36 20.60
C THR A 8 1.16 -0.97 20.35
N LEU A 9 1.33 -1.79 21.38
CA LEU A 9 1.96 -3.10 21.23
C LEU A 9 1.01 -4.04 20.47
N PRO A 10 1.49 -4.71 19.42
CA PRO A 10 0.70 -5.72 18.74
C PRO A 10 0.50 -6.91 19.69
N LEU A 11 -0.72 -7.07 20.20
CA LEU A 11 -1.08 -8.16 21.10
C LEU A 11 -1.26 -9.51 20.39
N SER A 12 -1.27 -9.52 19.06
CA SER A 12 -1.47 -10.72 18.26
C SER A 12 -0.75 -10.66 16.92
N ASN A 13 -0.50 -11.83 16.35
CA ASN A 13 0.05 -11.98 15.00
C ASN A 13 -0.99 -11.78 13.90
N ALA A 14 -2.27 -11.56 14.23
CA ALA A 14 -3.33 -11.38 13.23
C ALA A 14 -3.03 -10.22 12.26
N TYR A 15 -2.41 -9.14 12.75
CA TYR A 15 -1.98 -8.04 11.90
C TYR A 15 -0.86 -8.46 10.93
N VAL A 16 0.11 -9.24 11.41
CA VAL A 16 1.21 -9.76 10.60
C VAL A 16 0.70 -10.72 9.52
N GLU A 17 -0.22 -11.62 9.88
CA GLU A 17 -0.87 -12.54 8.94
C GLU A 17 -1.66 -11.78 7.86
N ARG A 18 -2.35 -10.70 8.25
CA ARG A 18 -3.01 -9.80 7.31
C ARG A 18 -2.02 -9.19 6.33
N VAL A 19 -0.89 -8.67 6.82
CA VAL A 19 0.17 -8.12 5.96
C VAL A 19 0.68 -9.16 4.94
N PHE A 20 0.90 -10.40 5.37
CA PHE A 20 1.29 -11.48 4.44
C PHE A 20 0.19 -11.82 3.42
N SER A 21 -1.09 -11.74 3.80
CA SER A 21 -2.21 -11.90 2.86
C SER A 21 -2.17 -10.82 1.76
N TYR A 22 -1.99 -9.55 2.13
CA TYR A 22 -1.81 -8.46 1.14
C TYR A 22 -0.57 -8.67 0.27
N GLN A 23 0.55 -9.08 0.88
CA GLN A 23 1.77 -9.38 0.13
C GLN A 23 1.54 -10.49 -0.90
N ASN A 24 0.80 -11.54 -0.57
CA ASN A 24 0.51 -12.65 -1.49
C ASN A 24 -0.39 -12.21 -2.66
N ASN A 25 -1.35 -11.31 -2.40
CA ASN A 25 -2.17 -10.70 -3.45
C ASN A 25 -1.34 -9.84 -4.41
N ILE A 26 -0.34 -9.15 -3.87
CA ILE A 26 0.58 -8.34 -4.69
C ILE A 26 1.53 -9.28 -5.45
N LYS A 27 2.31 -10.09 -4.73
CA LYS A 27 3.37 -10.93 -5.27
C LYS A 27 2.86 -12.32 -5.64
N THR A 28 2.10 -12.37 -6.74
CA THR A 28 1.54 -13.62 -7.26
C THR A 28 2.61 -14.49 -7.92
N LYS A 29 2.26 -15.75 -8.25
CA LYS A 29 3.17 -16.69 -8.94
C LYS A 29 3.71 -16.12 -10.27
N LEU A 30 2.89 -15.38 -11.00
CA LEU A 30 3.27 -14.73 -12.26
C LEU A 30 4.04 -13.42 -12.05
N ARG A 31 3.80 -12.71 -10.94
CA ARG A 31 4.42 -11.42 -10.60
C ARG A 31 5.34 -11.53 -9.40
N ASN A 32 6.29 -12.46 -9.45
CA ASN A 32 7.21 -12.74 -8.34
C ASN A 32 8.55 -11.98 -8.41
N ARG A 33 8.91 -11.42 -9.57
CA ARG A 33 10.16 -10.67 -9.81
C ARG A 33 9.96 -9.15 -9.71
N MET A 34 9.46 -8.69 -8.57
CA MET A 34 9.31 -7.27 -8.25
C MET A 34 10.43 -6.80 -7.32
N SER A 35 10.89 -5.56 -7.52
CA SER A 35 11.86 -4.94 -6.60
C SER A 35 11.28 -4.82 -5.20
N LEU A 36 12.12 -4.91 -4.17
CA LEU A 36 11.67 -4.76 -2.78
C LEU A 36 11.02 -3.39 -2.54
N LYS A 37 11.56 -2.33 -3.15
CA LYS A 37 11.00 -0.98 -3.06
C LYS A 37 9.57 -0.94 -3.58
N THR A 38 9.34 -1.43 -4.80
CA THR A 38 8.00 -1.44 -5.41
C THR A 38 7.03 -2.30 -4.61
N LEU A 39 7.49 -3.44 -4.08
CA LEU A 39 6.66 -4.30 -3.23
C LEU A 39 6.21 -3.55 -1.96
N ASN A 40 7.14 -2.88 -1.29
CA ASN A 40 6.85 -2.11 -0.07
C ASN A 40 5.91 -0.93 -0.36
N ASP A 41 6.16 -0.18 -1.44
CA ASP A 41 5.31 0.94 -1.84
C ASP A 41 3.86 0.47 -2.08
N LEU A 42 3.66 -0.63 -2.81
CA LEU A 42 2.33 -1.22 -3.05
C LEU A 42 1.69 -1.77 -1.78
N LEU A 43 2.47 -2.36 -0.87
CA LEU A 43 1.98 -2.91 0.39
C LEU A 43 1.46 -1.79 1.30
N ILE A 44 2.19 -0.67 1.40
CA ILE A 44 1.77 0.51 2.16
C ILE A 44 0.46 1.07 1.60
N ILE A 45 0.35 1.22 0.29
CA ILE A 45 -0.88 1.68 -0.37
C ILE A 45 -2.03 0.71 -0.09
N SER A 46 -1.80 -0.59 -0.18
CA SER A 46 -2.86 -1.59 0.01
C SER A 46 -3.34 -1.70 1.45
N LEU A 47 -2.47 -1.44 2.44
CA LEU A 47 -2.80 -1.51 3.86
C LEU A 47 -3.50 -0.25 4.38
N ASN A 48 -3.09 0.93 3.88
CA ASN A 48 -3.52 2.22 4.44
C ASN A 48 -4.40 3.04 3.49
N GLY A 49 -4.43 2.69 2.20
CA GLY A 49 -5.21 3.41 1.20
C GLY A 49 -6.72 3.20 1.37
N PRO A 50 -7.54 4.12 0.81
CA PRO A 50 -8.98 3.93 0.78
C PRO A 50 -9.33 2.68 -0.05
N SER A 51 -10.49 2.09 0.21
CA SER A 51 -10.99 1.01 -0.65
C SER A 51 -11.09 1.49 -2.10
N LEU A 52 -10.84 0.61 -3.07
CA LEU A 52 -10.88 0.96 -4.48
C LEU A 52 -12.20 1.59 -4.92
N ASN A 53 -13.32 1.19 -4.31
CA ASN A 53 -14.64 1.75 -4.59
C ASN A 53 -14.80 3.22 -4.17
N LEU A 54 -13.94 3.70 -3.28
CA LEU A 54 -13.90 5.08 -2.80
C LEU A 54 -12.77 5.88 -3.45
N PHE A 55 -11.98 5.26 -4.31
CA PHE A 55 -10.87 5.92 -4.98
C PHE A 55 -11.36 6.59 -6.27
N ASP A 56 -11.14 7.89 -6.37
CA ASP A 56 -11.49 8.68 -7.55
C ASP A 56 -10.36 8.61 -8.58
N PHE A 57 -10.56 7.75 -9.59
CA PHE A 57 -9.58 7.53 -10.66
C PHE A 57 -9.48 8.72 -11.61
N GLU A 58 -10.58 9.44 -11.85
CA GLU A 58 -10.60 10.61 -12.74
C GLU A 58 -9.76 11.74 -12.15
N LYS A 59 -9.97 12.04 -10.87
CA LYS A 59 -9.17 13.05 -10.16
C LYS A 59 -7.68 12.69 -10.11
N ALA A 60 -7.36 11.41 -9.93
CA ALA A 60 -5.98 10.94 -9.95
C ALA A 60 -5.34 11.10 -11.33
N TYR A 61 -6.09 10.80 -12.40
CA TYR A 61 -5.66 11.01 -13.78
C TYR A 61 -5.43 12.49 -14.07
N ASP A 62 -6.39 13.36 -13.75
CA ASP A 62 -6.28 14.80 -13.96
C ASP A 62 -5.05 15.38 -13.26
N TYR A 63 -4.81 14.94 -12.01
CA TYR A 63 -3.61 15.33 -11.27
C TYR A 63 -2.32 14.88 -11.96
N TRP A 64 -2.25 13.62 -12.38
CA TRP A 64 -1.09 13.09 -13.10
C TRP A 64 -0.86 13.83 -14.43
N ALA A 65 -1.93 14.04 -15.20
CA ALA A 65 -1.89 14.68 -16.51
C ALA A 65 -1.56 16.18 -16.44
N SER A 66 -1.92 16.85 -15.34
CA SER A 66 -1.56 18.25 -15.11
C SER A 66 -0.08 18.47 -14.82
N ASN A 67 0.67 17.41 -14.46
CA ASN A 67 2.03 17.55 -13.94
C ASN A 67 3.08 17.51 -15.07
N PRO A 68 3.76 18.63 -15.40
CA PRO A 68 4.62 18.72 -16.59
C PRO A 68 5.84 17.81 -16.56
N TYR A 69 6.28 17.37 -15.38
CA TYR A 69 7.49 16.57 -15.20
C TYR A 69 7.43 15.19 -15.87
N TYR A 70 6.23 14.62 -16.08
CA TYR A 70 6.08 13.28 -16.65
C TYR A 70 6.05 13.26 -18.19
N PHE A 71 6.00 14.41 -18.84
CA PHE A 71 5.96 14.53 -20.30
C PHE A 71 7.31 14.98 -20.91
N GLN A 72 8.36 15.10 -20.10
CA GLN A 72 9.70 15.58 -20.50
C GLN A 72 10.72 14.46 -20.77
N THR A 73 10.30 13.19 -20.77
CA THR A 73 11.17 12.02 -21.09
C THR A 73 10.98 11.54 -22.51
#